data_AF-A0A288QWX0-F1
#
_entry.id   AF-A0A288QWX0-F1
#
_cell.length_a   1.000
_cell.length_b   1.000
_cell.length_c   1.000
_cell.angle_alpha   90.00
_cell.angle_beta   90.00
_cell.angle_gamma   90.00
#
_symmetry.space_group_name_H-M   'P 1'
#
loop_
_entity.id
_entity.type
_entity.pdbx_description
1 polymer ?
#
loop_
_entity_poly.entity_id
_entity_poly.type
_entity_poly.pdbx_seq_one_letter_code
_entity_poly.pdbx_strand_id
1 'polypeptide(L)'
;MEEKKNYSGQLSLRLTPELHERIANEADKENRSINNLVAYLLEKSLDDQLIARPTSSFEQRQFVGRTINGRSITPENGLVVVDGIYYRYLIDGNHPVEMDKAYVIIEANGNILTLRAL
;
A
#
# COMPACT_ATOMS: atom_id res chain seq x y z
N MET A 1 9.98 -29.23 -2.12
CA MET A 1 8.56 -28.83 -2.34
C MET A 1 8.05 -28.33 -0.99
N GLU A 2 7.71 -27.04 -0.89
CA GLU A 2 7.08 -26.49 0.32
C GLU A 2 5.59 -26.84 0.34
N GLU A 3 5.11 -27.43 1.43
CA GLU A 3 3.68 -27.61 1.68
C GLU A 3 2.99 -26.24 1.81
N LYS A 4 1.98 -25.99 0.96
CA LYS A 4 1.12 -24.83 1.13
C LYS A 4 0.21 -25.04 2.33
N LYS A 5 0.38 -24.22 3.37
CA LYS A 5 -0.56 -24.16 4.51
C LYS A 5 -1.93 -23.68 4.02
N ASN A 6 -2.96 -24.48 4.28
CA ASN A 6 -4.36 -24.10 4.04
C ASN A 6 -4.93 -23.43 5.30
N TYR A 7 -5.53 -22.25 5.15
CA TYR A 7 -6.14 -21.49 6.24
C TYR A 7 -7.68 -21.54 6.11
N SER A 8 -8.39 -21.85 7.19
CA SER A 8 -9.85 -22.05 7.18
C SER A 8 -10.68 -20.78 7.37
N GLY A 9 -10.06 -19.68 7.82
CA GLY A 9 -10.76 -18.41 8.12
C GLY A 9 -11.65 -18.42 9.37
N GLN A 10 -11.73 -19.55 10.10
CA GLN A 10 -12.51 -19.66 11.33
C GLN A 10 -11.65 -19.37 12.56
N LEU A 11 -12.12 -18.46 13.42
CA LEU A 11 -11.42 -18.04 14.62
C LEU A 11 -12.36 -18.02 15.83
N SER A 12 -11.95 -18.68 16.92
CA SER A 12 -12.66 -18.60 18.21
C SER A 12 -11.93 -17.64 19.13
N LEU A 13 -12.60 -16.55 19.50
CA LEU A 13 -12.04 -15.48 20.32
C LEU A 13 -12.71 -15.47 21.70
N ARG A 14 -11.91 -15.37 22.75
CA ARG A 14 -12.39 -15.08 24.11
C ARG A 14 -12.16 -13.61 24.40
N LEU A 15 -13.24 -12.86 24.55
CA LEU A 15 -13.23 -11.43 24.84
C LEU A 15 -13.78 -11.19 26.25
N THR A 16 -13.39 -10.08 26.89
CA THR A 16 -14.06 -9.65 28.12
C THR A 16 -15.48 -9.16 27.78
N PRO A 17 -16.43 -9.22 28.73
CA PRO A 17 -17.81 -8.78 28.49
C PRO A 17 -17.88 -7.32 27.99
N GLU A 18 -17.06 -6.43 28.55
CA GLU A 18 -17.06 -5.00 28.23
C GLU A 18 -16.57 -4.76 26.80
N LEU A 19 -15.56 -5.52 26.33
CA LEU A 19 -15.08 -5.40 24.97
C LEU A 19 -16.10 -5.93 23.97
N HIS A 20 -16.76 -7.05 24.29
CA HIS A 20 -17.80 -7.61 23.43
C HIS A 20 -18.98 -6.66 23.28
N GLU A 21 -19.43 -6.05 24.38
CA GLU A 21 -20.50 -5.03 24.36
C GLU A 21 -20.14 -3.82 23.50
N ARG A 22 -18.91 -3.30 23.63
CA ARG A 22 -18.44 -2.18 22.80
C ARG A 22 -18.43 -2.51 21.31
N ILE A 23 -17.99 -3.71 20.93
CA ILE A 23 -17.99 -4.15 19.53
C ILE A 23 -19.42 -4.30 19.02
N ALA A 24 -20.32 -4.89 19.81
CA ALA A 24 -21.73 -5.05 19.43
C ALA A 24 -22.41 -3.70 19.16
N ASN A 25 -22.24 -2.74 20.08
CA ASN A 25 -22.80 -1.40 19.94
C ASN A 25 -22.29 -0.66 18.69
N GLU A 26 -21.01 -0.82 18.35
CA GLU A 26 -20.44 -0.19 17.15
C GLU A 26 -20.94 -0.87 15.87
N ALA A 27 -21.08 -2.20 15.89
CA ALA A 27 -21.62 -2.96 14.76
C ALA A 27 -23.07 -2.55 14.46
N ASP A 28 -23.88 -2.33 15.50
CA ASP A 28 -25.27 -1.88 15.38
C ASP A 28 -25.36 -0.47 14.77
N LYS A 29 -24.50 0.48 15.20
CA LYS A 29 -24.46 1.83 14.62
C LYS A 29 -24.14 1.79 13.12
N GLU A 30 -23.22 0.93 12.72
CA GLU A 30 -22.80 0.79 11.32
C GLU A 30 -23.73 -0.11 10.49
N ASN A 31 -24.78 -0.68 11.09
CA ASN A 31 -25.67 -1.67 10.49
C ASN A 31 -24.90 -2.88 9.91
N ARG A 32 -23.93 -3.39 10.66
CA ARG A 32 -23.08 -4.54 10.28
C ARG A 32 -23.16 -5.63 11.35
N SER A 33 -22.85 -6.86 10.97
CA SER A 33 -22.70 -7.94 11.96
C SER A 33 -21.40 -7.77 12.75
N ILE A 34 -21.37 -8.26 14.00
CA ILE A 34 -20.17 -8.29 14.85
C ILE A 34 -19.00 -8.93 14.11
N ASN A 35 -19.22 -10.06 13.41
CA ASN A 35 -18.18 -10.73 12.64
C ASN A 35 -17.63 -9.85 11.52
N ASN A 36 -18.50 -9.12 10.80
CA ASN A 36 -18.07 -8.23 9.73
C ASN A 36 -17.25 -7.04 10.29
N LEU A 37 -17.69 -6.45 11.41
CA LEU A 37 -16.95 -5.37 12.07
C LEU A 37 -15.58 -5.86 12.56
N VAL A 38 -15.51 -7.02 13.22
CA VAL A 38 -14.23 -7.58 13.70
C VAL A 38 -13.30 -7.88 12.53
N ALA A 39 -13.80 -8.49 11.45
CA ALA A 39 -13.00 -8.73 10.25
C ALA A 39 -12.48 -7.41 9.66
N TYR A 40 -13.32 -6.38 9.53
CA TYR A 40 -12.92 -5.07 9.05
C TYR A 40 -11.89 -4.38 9.95
N LEU A 41 -12.03 -4.45 11.28
CA LEU A 41 -11.06 -3.87 12.21
C LEU A 41 -9.73 -4.63 12.19
N LEU A 42 -9.76 -5.95 11.99
CA LEU A 42 -8.56 -6.75 11.81
C LEU A 42 -7.89 -6.45 10.47
N GLU A 43 -8.66 -6.37 9.38
CA GLU A 43 -8.19 -5.94 8.06
C GLU A 43 -7.60 -4.54 8.15
N LYS A 44 -8.31 -3.57 8.72
CA LYS A 44 -7.81 -2.20 8.91
C LYS A 44 -6.58 -2.14 9.80
N SER A 45 -6.52 -2.90 10.89
CA SER A 45 -5.35 -2.93 11.78
C SER A 45 -4.15 -3.61 11.12
N LEU A 46 -4.39 -4.70 10.37
CA LEU A 46 -3.36 -5.36 9.59
C LEU A 46 -2.94 -4.49 8.42
N ASP A 47 -3.86 -3.77 7.77
CA ASP A 47 -3.59 -2.78 6.75
C ASP A 47 -2.84 -1.61 7.36
N ASP A 48 -3.16 -1.12 8.56
CA ASP A 48 -2.47 -0.04 9.26
C ASP A 48 -1.05 -0.50 9.71
N GLN A 49 -0.89 -1.77 10.12
CA GLN A 49 0.41 -2.38 10.39
C GLN A 49 1.18 -2.67 9.09
N LEU A 50 0.48 -3.02 8.02
CA LEU A 50 0.99 -3.10 6.66
C LEU A 50 1.12 -1.69 6.06
N ILE A 51 0.63 -0.61 6.65
CA ILE A 51 0.85 0.79 6.23
C ILE A 51 2.18 1.30 6.83
N ALA A 52 2.86 0.49 7.66
CA ALA A 52 4.32 0.52 7.70
C ALA A 52 4.99 0.00 6.40
N ARG A 53 4.21 -0.48 5.42
CA ARG A 53 4.57 -0.91 4.05
C ARG A 53 3.42 -0.64 3.05
N PRO A 54 3.19 0.64 2.68
CA PRO A 54 1.96 1.08 2.00
C PRO A 54 1.57 0.17 0.83
N THR A 55 0.37 -0.41 0.89
CA THR A 55 -0.26 -1.10 -0.23
C THR A 55 -0.92 -0.06 -1.14
N SER A 56 -0.32 0.12 -2.32
CA SER A 56 -0.82 0.85 -3.51
C SER A 56 -2.07 1.75 -3.31
N SER A 57 -1.90 3.05 -3.03
CA SER A 57 -3.02 3.99 -2.99
C SER A 57 -3.71 4.09 -4.37
N PHE A 58 -4.99 4.45 -4.39
CA PHE A 58 -5.74 4.68 -5.62
C PHE A 58 -5.05 5.72 -6.53
N GLU A 59 -4.40 6.75 -5.95
CA GLU A 59 -3.61 7.74 -6.69
C GLU A 59 -2.38 7.11 -7.36
N GLN A 60 -1.72 6.14 -6.71
CA GLN A 60 -0.53 5.49 -7.26
C GLN A 60 -0.82 4.68 -8.52
N ARG A 61 -2.03 4.08 -8.61
CA ARG A 61 -2.50 3.43 -9.84
C ARG A 61 -2.76 4.41 -10.99
N GLN A 62 -3.02 5.69 -10.70
CA GLN A 62 -3.19 6.71 -11.75
C GLN A 62 -1.87 7.20 -12.35
N PHE A 63 -0.72 6.89 -11.74
CA PHE A 63 0.59 7.31 -12.23
C PHE A 63 1.19 6.38 -13.27
N VAL A 64 0.80 5.10 -13.28
CA VAL A 64 1.32 4.12 -14.24
C VAL A 64 0.98 4.57 -15.67
N GLY A 65 2.00 4.64 -16.53
CA GLY A 65 1.91 5.16 -17.90
C GLY A 65 2.16 6.66 -18.03
N ARG A 66 2.26 7.42 -16.93
CA ARG A 66 2.63 8.83 -16.99
C ARG A 66 4.13 9.01 -17.21
N THR A 67 4.48 10.10 -17.89
CA THR A 67 5.87 10.50 -18.13
C THR A 67 6.27 11.61 -17.18
N ILE A 68 7.47 11.49 -16.62
CA ILE A 68 8.11 12.50 -15.78
C ILE A 68 9.47 12.89 -16.36
N ASN A 69 9.96 14.07 -16.01
CA ASN A 69 11.28 14.52 -16.41
C ASN A 69 12.35 13.99 -15.45
N GLY A 70 13.55 13.66 -15.95
CA GLY A 70 14.67 13.21 -15.13
C GLY A 70 15.04 14.20 -14.02
N ARG A 71 14.83 15.51 -14.21
CA ARG A 71 15.03 16.54 -13.17
C ARG A 71 14.08 16.42 -11.96
N SER A 72 13.00 15.67 -12.08
CA SER A 72 12.12 15.36 -10.96
C SER A 72 12.69 14.27 -10.05
N ILE A 73 13.78 13.62 -10.47
CA ILE A 73 14.46 12.57 -9.72
C ILE A 73 15.65 13.20 -8.98
N THR A 74 15.83 12.83 -7.72
CA THR A 74 16.94 13.25 -6.86
C THR A 74 17.75 12.01 -6.48
N PRO A 75 18.80 11.66 -7.24
CA PRO A 75 19.57 10.45 -7.01
C PRO A 75 20.29 10.44 -5.66
N GLU A 76 20.67 11.61 -5.13
CA GLU A 76 21.40 11.70 -3.86
C GLU A 76 20.62 11.13 -2.67
N ASN A 77 19.29 11.23 -2.70
CA ASN A 77 18.42 10.75 -1.62
C ASN A 77 17.48 9.61 -2.07
N GLY A 78 17.58 9.16 -3.33
CA GLY A 78 16.80 8.06 -3.87
C GLY A 78 15.31 8.39 -4.03
N LEU A 79 14.96 9.65 -4.25
CA LEU A 79 13.57 10.11 -4.35
C LEU A 79 13.21 10.64 -5.74
N VAL A 80 11.93 10.67 -6.03
CA VAL A 80 11.32 11.30 -7.20
C VAL A 80 10.07 12.07 -6.80
N VAL A 81 9.85 13.25 -7.38
CA VAL A 81 8.66 14.06 -7.15
C VAL A 81 7.64 13.81 -8.25
N VAL A 82 6.43 13.41 -7.86
CA VAL A 82 5.27 13.28 -8.76
C VAL A 82 4.11 14.02 -8.13
N ASP A 83 3.52 14.97 -8.87
CA ASP A 83 2.40 15.80 -8.43
C ASP A 83 2.62 16.47 -7.05
N GLY A 84 3.87 16.85 -6.74
CA GLY A 84 4.24 17.52 -5.48
C GLY A 84 4.46 16.57 -4.29
N ILE A 85 4.39 15.26 -4.50
CA ILE A 85 4.63 14.23 -3.48
C ILE A 85 5.93 13.49 -3.80
N TYR A 86 6.72 13.16 -2.77
CA TYR A 86 7.98 12.43 -2.89
C TYR A 86 7.76 10.93 -2.75
N TYR A 87 8.32 10.17 -3.70
CA TYR A 87 8.33 8.70 -3.72
C TYR A 87 9.76 8.19 -3.80
N ARG A 88 9.99 6.95 -3.35
CA ARG A 88 11.23 6.24 -3.72
C ARG A 88 11.11 5.75 -5.16
N TYR A 89 12.24 5.57 -5.84
CA TYR A 89 12.25 5.07 -7.20
C TYR A 89 13.20 3.89 -7.40
N LEU A 90 12.91 3.11 -8.43
CA LEU A 90 13.79 2.13 -9.05
C LEU A 90 13.91 2.48 -10.54
N ILE A 91 15.11 2.38 -11.11
CA ILE A 91 15.30 2.45 -12.56
C ILE A 91 15.27 1.03 -13.11
N ASP A 92 14.38 0.78 -14.06
CA ASP A 92 14.35 -0.48 -14.80
C ASP A 92 15.71 -0.70 -15.49
N GLY A 93 16.30 -1.89 -15.29
CA GLY A 93 17.66 -2.19 -15.73
C GLY A 93 18.79 -1.60 -14.86
N ASN A 94 18.46 -0.89 -13.77
CA ASN A 94 19.42 -0.37 -12.77
C ASN A 94 20.50 0.56 -13.35
N HIS A 95 20.14 1.34 -14.37
CA HIS A 95 21.00 2.37 -14.97
C HIS A 95 21.03 3.65 -14.12
N PRO A 96 22.09 4.46 -14.22
CA PRO A 96 22.12 5.78 -13.59
C PRO A 96 21.01 6.68 -14.14
N VAL A 97 20.58 7.64 -13.31
CA VAL A 97 19.58 8.64 -13.70
C VAL A 97 20.20 9.66 -14.65
N GLU A 98 19.56 9.89 -15.78
CA GLU A 98 19.92 10.88 -16.79
C GLU A 98 18.93 12.05 -16.69
N MET A 99 19.40 13.22 -16.23
CA MET A 99 18.56 14.37 -15.91
C MET A 99 17.88 15.00 -17.13
N ASP A 100 18.41 14.78 -18.33
CA ASP A 100 17.93 15.28 -19.60
C ASP A 100 16.93 14.32 -20.29
N LYS A 101 16.74 13.12 -19.76
CA LYS A 101 15.79 12.14 -20.28
C LYS A 101 14.41 12.22 -19.65
N ALA A 102 13.44 11.69 -20.37
CA ALA A 102 12.11 11.43 -19.86
C ALA A 102 12.02 10.00 -19.34
N TYR A 103 11.21 9.79 -18.30
CA TYR A 103 10.98 8.48 -17.72
C TYR A 103 9.48 8.20 -17.68
N VAL A 104 9.07 6.98 -18.03
CA VAL A 104 7.70 6.51 -17.83
C VAL A 104 7.62 5.69 -16.55
N ILE A 105 6.56 5.92 -15.76
CA ILE A 105 6.25 5.12 -14.58
C ILE A 105 5.61 3.83 -15.06
N ILE A 106 6.29 2.69 -14.91
CA ILE A 106 5.81 1.39 -15.39
C ILE A 106 5.16 0.55 -14.29
N GLU A 107 5.48 0.83 -13.03
CA GLU A 107 4.90 0.15 -11.87
C GLU A 107 4.86 1.12 -10.69
N ALA A 108 3.84 0.97 -9.84
CA ALA A 108 3.73 1.67 -8.57
C ALA A 108 3.34 0.66 -7.48
N ASN A 109 4.25 0.41 -6.55
CA ASN A 109 4.04 -0.51 -5.44
C ASN A 109 4.26 0.23 -4.12
N GLY A 110 3.17 0.78 -3.59
CA GLY A 110 3.24 1.62 -2.41
C GLY A 110 4.04 2.90 -2.67
N ASN A 111 5.00 3.19 -1.79
CA ASN A 111 5.85 4.38 -1.90
C ASN A 111 7.04 4.21 -2.86
N ILE A 112 7.06 3.16 -3.69
CA ILE A 112 8.12 2.89 -4.66
C ILE A 112 7.54 2.91 -6.07
N LEU A 113 8.13 3.74 -6.94
CA LEU A 113 7.81 3.81 -8.36
C LEU A 113 8.93 3.17 -9.18
N THR A 114 8.57 2.29 -10.11
CA THR A 114 9.52 1.77 -11.10
C THR A 114 9.46 2.63 -12.35
N LEU A 115 10.61 3.17 -12.74
CA LEU A 115 10.76 4.11 -13.85
C LEU A 115 11.56 3.46 -14.99
N ARG A 116 11.14 3.69 -16.22
CA ARG A 116 11.88 3.30 -17.42
C ARG A 116 12.22 4.54 -18.25
N ALA A 117 13.48 4.69 -18.62
CA ALA A 117 13.90 5.76 -19.53
C ALA A 117 13.23 5.58 -20.90
N LEU A 118 12.76 6.69 -21.48
CA LEU A 118 12.23 6.75 -22.84
C LEU A 118 13.33 7.08 -23.86
#